data_AF-C4XUM3-F1
#
_entry.id   AF-C4XUM3-F1
#
_cell.length_a   1.000
_cell.length_b   1.000
_cell.length_c   1.000
_cell.angle_alpha   90.00
_cell.angle_beta   90.00
_cell.angle_gamma   90.00
#
_symmetry.space_group_name_H-M   'P 1'
#
loop_
_entity.id
_entity.type
_entity.pdbx_description
1 polymer ?
#
loop_
_entity_poly.entity_id
_entity_poly.type
_entity_poly.pdbx_seq_one_letter_code
_entity_poly.pdbx_strand_id
1 'polypeptide(L)' 'MKAIILAAGVGSRLGKPFPKALSQLPSGETIMGRQIRILRENGLSEIIVVVGFKMALLMEHFPSVLYK' A
#
# COMPACT_ATOMS: atom_id res chain seq x y z
N MET A 1 15.22 0.06 -11.17
CA MET A 1 15.11 1.17 -10.18
C MET A 1 14.13 0.74 -9.10
N LYS A 2 14.28 1.23 -7.86
CA LYS A 2 13.46 0.81 -6.71
C LYS A 2 12.47 1.90 -6.32
N ALA A 3 11.32 1.51 -5.80
CA ALA A 3 10.35 2.42 -5.21
C ALA A 3 10.09 2.07 -3.74
N ILE A 4 9.85 3.10 -2.91
CA ILE A 4 9.51 2.93 -1.50
C ILE A 4 8.12 3.55 -1.26
N ILE A 5 7.21 2.77 -0.69
CA ILE A 5 5.89 3.23 -0.24
C ILE A 5 5.87 3.28 1.28
N LEU A 6 5.63 4.47 1.85
CA LEU A 6 5.49 4.64 3.30
C LEU A 6 4.04 4.42 3.73
N ALA A 7 3.76 3.26 4.34
CA ALA A 7 2.40 2.81 4.69
C ALA A 7 2.23 2.38 6.16
N ALA A 8 3.10 2.86 7.05
CA ALA A 8 3.08 2.49 8.47
C ALA A 8 1.96 3.17 9.30
N GLY A 9 1.31 4.20 8.75
CA GLY A 9 0.35 5.04 9.47
C GLY A 9 -1.05 4.44 9.62
N VAL A 10 -1.71 4.76 10.73
CA VAL A 10 -3.09 4.34 11.04
C VAL A 10 -4.11 4.98 10.09
N GLY A 11 -4.00 6.29 9.84
CA GLY A 11 -5.03 7.05 9.13
C GLY A 11 -6.22 7.48 10.01
N SER A 12 -5.97 7.82 11.28
CA SER A 12 -7.00 8.05 12.30
C SER A 12 -8.15 8.99 11.90
N ARG A 13 -7.88 10.03 11.10
CA ARG A 13 -8.91 10.99 10.65
C ARG A 13 -9.94 10.37 9.70
N LEU A 14 -9.64 9.23 9.08
CA LEU A 14 -10.60 8.50 8.25
C LEU A 14 -11.60 7.67 9.08
N GLY A 15 -11.34 7.47 10.38
CA GLY A 15 -12.22 6.69 11.26
C GLY A 15 -12.41 5.23 10.85
N LYS A 16 -11.51 4.67 10.01
CA LYS A 16 -11.58 3.28 9.56
C LYS A 16 -10.74 2.36 10.45
N PRO A 17 -11.17 1.11 10.67
CA PRO A 17 -10.44 0.15 11.50
C PRO A 17 -9.25 -0.50 10.77
N PHE A 18 -8.99 -0.15 9.51
CA PHE A 18 -7.93 -0.73 8.66
C PHE A 18 -6.96 0.37 8.19
N PRO A 19 -5.72 0.01 7.81
CA PRO A 19 -4.73 0.98 7.34
C PRO A 19 -5.28 1.86 6.22
N LYS A 20 -4.94 3.16 6.21
CA LYS A 20 -5.32 4.08 5.11
C LYS A 20 -4.95 3.51 3.74
N ALA A 21 -3.83 2.81 3.65
CA ALA A 21 -3.37 2.14 2.43
C ALA A 21 -4.41 1.21 1.78
N LEU A 22 -5.32 0.61 2.56
CA LEU A 22 -6.41 -0.24 2.08
C LEU A 22 -7.73 0.51 1.86
N SER A 23 -7.76 1.84 2.05
CA SER A 23 -8.96 2.62 1.75
C SER A 23 -9.23 2.62 0.26
N GLN A 24 -10.50 2.37 -0.09
CA GLN A 24 -11.00 2.34 -1.46
C GLN A 24 -11.07 3.76 -2.02
N LEU A 25 -10.61 3.92 -3.26
CA LEU A 25 -10.80 5.10 -4.09
C LEU A 25 -12.09 4.95 -4.90
N PRO A 26 -12.64 6.05 -5.47
CA PRO A 26 -13.81 5.96 -6.36
C PRO A 26 -13.62 5.05 -7.58
N SER A 27 -12.38 4.76 -7.96
CA SER A 27 -12.04 3.80 -9.03
C SER A 27 -12.21 2.33 -8.64
N GLY A 28 -12.50 2.01 -7.37
CA GLY A 28 -12.51 0.63 -6.85
C GLY A 28 -11.12 0.04 -6.56
N GLU A 29 -10.05 0.82 -6.75
CA GLU A 29 -8.71 0.48 -6.30
C GLU A 29 -8.50 0.95 -4.86
N THR A 30 -7.67 0.25 -4.08
CA THR A 30 -7.17 0.83 -2.83
C THR A 30 -6.10 1.89 -3.11
N ILE A 31 -5.84 2.78 -2.14
CA ILE A 31 -4.77 3.79 -2.24
C ILE A 31 -3.43 3.13 -2.61
N MET A 32 -3.04 2.06 -1.90
CA MET A 32 -1.77 1.37 -2.16
C MET A 32 -1.81 0.58 -3.48
N GLY A 33 -2.93 -0.04 -3.82
CA GLY A 33 -3.08 -0.76 -5.09
C GLY A 33 -2.83 0.15 -6.29
N ARG A 34 -3.38 1.37 -6.26
CA ARG A 34 -3.14 2.38 -7.31
C ARG A 34 -1.67 2.78 -7.39
N GLN A 35 -0.98 2.96 -6.26
CA GLN A 35 0.46 3.28 -6.27
C GLN A 35 1.26 2.14 -6.90
N ILE A 36 1.01 0.89 -6.51
CA ILE A 36 1.70 -0.29 -7.05
C ILE A 36 1.49 -0.41 -8.56
N ARG A 37 0.24 -0.23 -9.04
CA ARG A 37 -0.06 -0.26 -10.47
C ARG A 37 0.71 0.82 -11.25
N ILE A 38 0.64 2.08 -10.81
CA ILE A 38 1.33 3.19 -11.47
C ILE A 38 2.84 2.98 -11.51
N LEU A 39 3.44 2.52 -10.40
CA LEU A 39 4.87 2.21 -10.35
C LEU A 39 5.25 1.12 -11.37
N ARG A 40 4.47 0.05 -11.44
CA ARG A 40 4.70 -1.04 -12.40
C ARG A 40 4.53 -0.59 -13.85
N GLU A 41 3.52 0.22 -14.15
CA GLU A 41 3.32 0.83 -15.48
C GLU A 41 4.53 1.67 -15.91
N ASN A 42 5.27 2.25 -14.95
CA ASN A 42 6.50 3.00 -15.20
C ASN A 42 7.79 2.14 -15.10
N GLY A 43 7.67 0.81 -15.13
CA GLY A 43 8.82 -0.11 -15.15
C GLY A 43 9.50 -0.31 -13.78
N LEU A 44 8.87 0.09 -12.68
CA LEU A 44 9.39 -0.13 -11.32
C LEU A 44 8.82 -1.44 -10.75
N SER A 45 9.60 -2.52 -10.87
CA SER A 45 9.23 -3.85 -10.37
C SER A 45 9.62 -4.09 -8.91
N GLU A 46 10.70 -3.47 -8.43
CA GLU A 46 11.16 -3.61 -7.04
C GLU A 46 10.49 -2.54 -6.16
N ILE A 47 9.40 -2.93 -5.50
CA ILE A 47 8.61 -2.07 -4.63
C ILE A 47 8.78 -2.55 -3.19
N ILE A 48 9.24 -1.66 -2.31
CA ILE A 48 9.39 -1.91 -0.87
C ILE A 48 8.33 -1.08 -0.13
N VAL A 49 7.54 -1.73 0.70
CA VAL A 49 6.52 -1.10 1.53
C VAL A 49 6.99 -1.07 2.98
N VAL A 50 7.15 0.13 3.52
CA VAL A 50 7.41 0.32 4.95
C VAL A 50 6.09 0.25 5.69
N VAL A 51 5.94 -0.74 6.57
CA VAL A 51 4.67 -1.05 7.25
C VAL A 51 4.74 -0.85 8.75
N GLY A 52 3.56 -0.85 9.38
CA GLY A 52 3.40 -0.59 10.81
C GLY A 52 2.02 -1.06 11.26
N PHE A 53 1.07 -0.12 11.39
CA PHE A 53 -0.29 -0.44 11.84
C PHE A 53 -0.93 -1.55 10.98
N LYS A 54 -1.36 -2.65 11.63
CA LYS A 54 -2.01 -3.83 11.01
C LYS A 54 -1.30 -4.33 9.74
N MET A 55 0.03 -4.43 9.79
CA MET A 55 0.86 -4.83 8.63
C MET A 55 0.45 -6.15 7.96
N ALA A 56 -0.03 -7.14 8.72
CA ALA A 56 -0.46 -8.43 8.19
C ALA A 56 -1.54 -8.27 7.11
N LEU A 57 -2.50 -7.35 7.30
CA LEU A 57 -3.53 -7.06 6.29
C LEU A 57 -2.93 -6.54 4.98
N LEU A 58 -1.86 -5.73 5.06
CA LEU A 58 -1.19 -5.22 3.86
C LEU A 58 -0.39 -6.32 3.17
N MET A 59 0.27 -7.19 3.93
CA MET A 59 1.05 -8.33 3.43
C MET A 59 0.17 -9.36 2.72
N GLU A 60 -0.98 -9.69 3.32
CA GLU A 60 -1.97 -10.60 2.73
C GLU A 60 -2.59 -10.02 1.45
N HIS A 61 -2.85 -8.71 1.41
CA HIS A 61 -3.49 -8.07 0.26
C HIS A 61 -2.53 -7.83 -0.92
N PHE A 62 -1.23 -7.66 -0.66
CA PHE A 62 -0.22 -7.40 -1.69
C PHE A 62 1.01 -8.32 -1.57
N PRO A 63 0.86 -9.64 -1.69
CA PRO A 63 1.97 -10.59 -1.48
C PRO A 63 3.10 -10.48 -2.50
N SER A 64 2.93 -9.65 -3.55
CA SER A 64 3.88 -9.48 -4.66
C SER A 64 4.85 -8.30 -4.48
N VAL A 65 4.86 -7.64 -3.32
CA VAL A 65 5.83 -6.57 -2.99
C VAL A 65 6.64 -6.95 -1.76
N LEU A 66 7.75 -6.24 -1.54
CA LEU A 66 8.63 -6.46 -0.40
C LEU A 66 8.19 -5.60 0.78
N TYR A 67 8.46 -6.05 2.00
CA TYR A 67 8.07 -5.36 3.22
C TYR A 67 9.28 -5.09 4.12
N LYS A 68 9.26 -3.93 4.78
CA LYS A 68 10.23 -3.54 5.82
C LYS A 68 9.53 -2.89 7.01
#